data_AF-A0A941GQB3-F1
#
_entry.id   AF-A0A941GQB3-F1
#
_cell.length_a   1.000
_cell.length_b   1.000
_cell.length_c   1.000
_cell.angle_alpha   90.00
_cell.angle_beta   90.00
_cell.angle_gamma   90.00
#
_symmetry.space_group_name_H-M   'P 1'
#
loop_
_entity.id
_entity.type
_entity.pdbx_description
1 polymer ?
#
loop_
_entity_poly.entity_id
_entity_poly.type
_entity_poly.pdbx_seq_one_letter_code
_entity_poly.pdbx_strand_id
1 'polypeptide(L)'
;MNVYAIKIELKINNKERTKLAQHAGYSRFVYNYALGLYNQIDHKEYKFSTSKKLDTIKKLFTNYTKKEKEYQWCNKLSSRVYQNA
;
A
#
# COMPACT_ATOMS: atom_id res chain seq x y z
N MET A 1 -17.94 -20.35 31.41
CA MET A 1 -17.19 -19.11 31.68
C MET A 1 -16.85 -18.47 30.34
N ASN A 2 -17.57 -17.42 29.93
CA ASN A 2 -17.31 -16.72 28.67
C ASN A 2 -16.11 -15.80 28.86
N VAL A 3 -15.01 -16.06 28.13
CA VAL A 3 -13.87 -15.16 28.09
C VAL A 3 -14.21 -14.04 27.11
N TYR A 4 -14.49 -12.84 27.62
CA TYR A 4 -14.56 -11.65 26.80
C TYR A 4 -13.14 -11.27 26.35
N ALA A 5 -12.97 -10.91 25.08
CA ALA A 5 -11.67 -10.50 24.55
C ALA A 5 -11.23 -9.18 25.23
N ILE A 6 -10.01 -9.16 25.75
CA ILE A 6 -9.38 -7.92 26.26
C ILE A 6 -8.81 -7.18 25.06
N LYS A 7 -9.36 -5.99 24.78
CA LYS A 7 -8.80 -5.11 23.74
C LYS A 7 -7.54 -4.44 24.29
N ILE A 8 -6.38 -4.85 23.78
CA ILE A 8 -5.09 -4.26 24.12
C ILE A 8 -4.67 -3.33 22.97
N GLU A 9 -4.38 -2.08 23.28
CA GLU A 9 -3.86 -1.10 22.32
C GLU A 9 -2.60 -0.42 22.87
N LEU A 10 -1.72 0.01 21.97
CA LEU A 10 -0.56 0.83 22.34
C LEU A 10 -1.03 2.20 22.82
N LYS A 11 -0.57 2.62 24.02
CA LYS A 11 -0.72 4.01 24.48
C LYS A 11 0.28 4.90 23.76
N ILE A 12 -0.14 5.45 22.63
CA ILE A 12 0.68 6.28 21.76
C ILE A 12 0.53 7.77 22.03
N ASN A 13 1.61 8.53 21.88
CA ASN A 13 1.58 10.00 21.90
C ASN A 13 1.14 10.58 20.54
N ASN A 14 0.98 11.91 20.48
CA ASN A 14 0.50 12.59 19.27
C ASN A 14 1.45 12.43 18.06
N LYS A 15 2.76 12.35 18.29
CA LYS A 15 3.76 12.16 17.23
C LYS A 15 3.66 10.76 16.64
N GLU A 16 3.53 9.74 17.49
CA GLU A 16 3.37 8.34 17.10
C GLU A 16 2.04 8.11 16.37
N ARG A 17 0.94 8.67 16.88
CA ARG A 17 -0.38 8.61 16.22
C ARG A 17 -0.32 9.17 14.80
N THR A 18 0.31 10.32 14.63
CA THR A 18 0.49 10.94 13.32
C THR A 18 1.32 10.04 12.40
N LYS A 19 2.41 9.47 12.90
CA LYS A 19 3.27 8.57 12.13
C LYS A 19 2.53 7.31 11.68
N LEU A 20 1.76 6.69 12.58
CA LEU A 20 0.93 5.52 12.26
C LEU A 20 -0.13 5.85 11.21
N ALA A 21 -0.82 6.99 11.34
CA ALA A 21 -1.81 7.43 10.37
C ALA A 21 -1.20 7.68 8.97
N GLN A 22 0.00 8.27 8.90
CA GLN A 22 0.73 8.43 7.64
C GLN A 22 1.05 7.09 6.98
N HIS A 23 1.50 6.10 7.76
CA HIS A 23 1.84 4.77 7.23
C HIS A 23 0.59 4.02 6.77
N ALA A 24 -0.50 4.07 7.55
CA ALA A 24 -1.79 3.47 7.16
C ALA A 24 -2.35 4.13 5.89
N GLY A 25 -2.31 5.46 5.81
CA GLY A 25 -2.73 6.21 4.63
C GLY A 25 -1.90 5.86 3.40
N TYR A 26 -0.57 5.73 3.55
CA TYR A 26 0.30 5.35 2.45
C TYR A 26 0.05 3.93 1.95
N SER A 27 -0.11 2.96 2.86
CA SER A 27 -0.44 1.57 2.50
C SER A 27 -1.75 1.52 1.70
N ARG A 28 -2.81 2.19 2.19
CA ARG A 28 -4.10 2.27 1.51
C ARG A 28 -4.01 2.94 0.14
N PHE A 29 -3.22 4.02 0.03
CA PHE A 29 -3.00 4.70 -1.24
C PHE A 29 -2.38 3.76 -2.28
N VAL A 30 -1.30 3.04 -1.92
CA VAL A 30 -0.62 2.13 -2.84
C VAL A 30 -1.51 0.94 -3.22
N TYR A 31 -2.29 0.40 -2.28
CA TYR A 31 -3.28 -0.63 -2.57
C TYR A 31 -4.29 -0.16 -3.62
N ASN A 32 -4.91 1.01 -3.42
CA ASN A 32 -5.89 1.55 -4.35
C ASN A 32 -5.28 1.87 -5.72
N TYR A 33 -4.06 2.40 -5.75
CA TYR A 33 -3.32 2.62 -6.99
C TYR A 33 -3.13 1.32 -7.77
N ALA A 34 -2.65 0.26 -7.10
CA ALA A 34 -2.41 -1.03 -7.73
C ALA A 34 -3.71 -1.69 -8.19
N LEU A 35 -4.77 -1.64 -7.37
CA LEU A 35 -6.09 -2.16 -7.71
C LEU A 35 -6.69 -1.45 -8.93
N GLY A 36 -6.54 -0.12 -9.01
CA GLY A 36 -7.00 0.68 -10.15
C GLY A 36 -6.35 0.21 -11.46
N LEU A 37 -5.02 0.07 -11.49
CA LEU A 37 -4.32 -0.44 -12.66
C LEU A 37 -4.65 -1.90 -12.95
N TYR A 38 -4.76 -2.75 -11.92
CA TYR A 38 -5.10 -4.16 -12.10
C TYR A 38 -6.46 -4.32 -12.78
N ASN A 39 -7.46 -3.54 -12.38
CA ASN A 39 -8.80 -3.56 -12.95
C ASN A 39 -8.86 -3.04 -14.41
N GLN A 40 -7.83 -2.30 -14.86
CA GLN A 40 -7.72 -1.85 -16.24
C GLN A 40 -7.06 -2.89 -17.16
N ILE A 41 -6.45 -3.95 -16.62
CA ILE A 41 -5.79 -4.98 -17.44
C ILE A 41 -6.85 -5.85 -18.10
N ASP A 42 -6.79 -6.01 -19.42
CA ASP A 42 -7.52 -7.07 -20.11
C ASP A 42 -6.93 -8.43 -19.70
N HIS A 43 -7.63 -9.12 -18.80
CA HIS A 43 -7.18 -10.40 -18.28
C HIS A 43 -7.32 -11.57 -19.28
N LYS A 44 -8.09 -11.40 -20.36
CA LYS A 44 -8.23 -12.41 -21.42
C LYS A 44 -7.07 -12.33 -22.41
N GLU A 45 -6.65 -11.12 -22.75
CA GLU A 45 -5.48 -10.87 -23.60
C GLU A 45 -4.19 -11.17 -22.83
N TYR A 46 -4.04 -10.60 -21.63
CA TYR A 46 -2.83 -10.75 -20.82
C TYR A 46 -2.99 -11.86 -19.78
N LYS A 47 -2.80 -13.11 -20.22
CA LYS A 47 -2.93 -14.34 -19.41
C LYS A 47 -1.76 -14.59 -18.44
N PHE A 48 -1.09 -13.55 -17.97
CA PHE A 48 -0.09 -13.68 -16.92
C PHE A 48 -0.73 -13.99 -15.57
N SER A 49 0.01 -14.70 -14.72
CA SER A 49 -0.39 -14.92 -13.32
C SER A 49 -0.59 -13.59 -12.60
N THR A 50 -1.44 -13.60 -11.57
CA THR A 50 -1.68 -12.42 -10.73
C THR A 50 -0.39 -11.86 -10.17
N SER A 51 0.52 -12.70 -9.67
CA SER A 51 1.82 -12.26 -9.15
C SER A 51 2.64 -11.51 -10.18
N LYS A 52 2.67 -11.98 -11.44
CA LYS A 52 3.42 -11.31 -12.51
C LYS A 52 2.79 -9.97 -12.91
N LYS A 53 1.45 -9.87 -12.90
CA LYS A 53 0.74 -8.59 -13.11
C LYS A 53 1.05 -7.60 -11.99
N LEU A 54 0.99 -8.04 -10.73
CA LEU A 54 1.31 -7.22 -9.57
C LEU A 54 2.78 -6.78 -9.55
N ASP A 55 3.72 -7.64 -9.94
CA ASP A 55 5.14 -7.28 -10.07
C ASP A 55 5.35 -6.19 -11.14
N THR A 56 4.63 -6.27 -12.27
CA THR A 56 4.66 -5.22 -13.29
C THR A 56 4.11 -3.90 -12.75
N ILE A 57 2.95 -3.92 -12.08
CA ILE A 57 2.35 -2.74 -11.45
C ILE A 57 3.31 -2.13 -10.41
N LYS A 58 3.96 -2.96 -9.60
CA LYS A 58 4.95 -2.52 -8.62
C LYS A 58 6.13 -1.82 -9.29
N LYS A 59 6.65 -2.36 -10.40
CA LYS A 59 7.72 -1.72 -11.18
C LYS A 59 7.27 -0.38 -11.76
N LEU A 60 6.04 -0.29 -12.27
CA LEU A 60 5.46 0.97 -12.75
C LEU A 60 5.45 2.01 -11.62
N PHE A 61 4.92 1.63 -10.46
CA PHE A 61 4.87 2.50 -9.29
C PHE A 61 6.27 3.01 -8.89
N THR A 62 7.24 2.10 -8.72
CA THR A 62 8.57 2.46 -8.22
C THR A 62 9.39 3.26 -9.22
N ASN A 63 9.29 2.95 -10.51
CA ASN A 63 10.18 3.51 -11.53
C ASN A 63 9.62 4.77 -12.19
N TYR A 64 8.31 4.96 -12.17
CA TYR A 64 7.63 6.08 -12.86
C TYR A 64 6.83 6.92 -11.87
N THR A 65 5.76 6.37 -11.29
CA THR A 65 4.81 7.12 -10.45
C THR A 65 5.51 7.86 -9.33
N LYS A 66 6.35 7.18 -8.53
CA LYS A 66 7.08 7.81 -7.41
C LYS A 66 8.06 8.92 -7.82
N LYS A 67 8.41 9.04 -9.10
CA LYS A 67 9.31 10.09 -9.61
C LYS A 67 8.57 11.35 -10.02
N GLU A 68 7.28 11.24 -10.34
CA GLU A 68 6.44 12.38 -10.67
C GLU A 68 6.30 13.31 -9.47
N LYS A 69 6.31 14.63 -9.73
CA LYS A 69 6.35 15.68 -8.70
C LYS A 69 5.23 15.52 -7.68
N GLU A 70 4.04 15.13 -8.12
CA GLU A 70 2.87 14.95 -7.26
C GLU A 70 2.98 13.75 -6.30
N TYR A 71 3.75 12.72 -6.64
CA TYR A 71 3.92 11.51 -5.81
C TYR A 71 5.29 11.42 -5.13
N GLN A 72 6.15 12.43 -5.23
CA GLN A 72 7.47 12.42 -4.59
C GLN A 72 7.42 12.20 -3.07
N TRP A 73 6.31 12.56 -2.42
CA TRP A 73 6.09 12.30 -0.99
C TRP A 73 6.15 10.81 -0.64
N CYS A 74 5.82 9.90 -1.58
CA CYS A 74 5.94 8.45 -1.40
C CYS A 74 7.39 7.99 -1.15
N ASN A 75 8.39 8.79 -1.53
CA ASN A 75 9.80 8.48 -1.28
C ASN A 75 10.22 8.73 0.17
N LYS A 76 9.40 9.46 0.96
CA LYS A 76 9.66 9.71 2.39
C LYS A 76 9.27 8.53 3.27
N LEU A 77 8.57 7.53 2.73
CA LEU A 77 8.07 6.37 3.46
C LEU A 77 8.67 5.08 2.89
N SER A 78 8.97 4.12 3.77
CA SER A 78 9.60 2.86 3.40
C SER A 78 8.70 2.02 2.48
N SER A 79 9.30 1.31 1.52
CA SER A 79 8.59 0.34 0.69
C SER A 79 8.01 -0.83 1.50
N ARG A 80 8.54 -1.09 2.71
CA ARG A 80 8.00 -2.11 3.62
C ARG A 80 6.57 -1.80 4.09
N VAL A 81 6.14 -0.54 4.03
CA VAL A 81 4.81 -0.11 4.49
C VAL A 81 3.69 -0.70 3.64
N TYR A 82 3.92 -0.86 2.33
CA TYR A 82 2.92 -1.39 1.39
C TYR A 82 3.32 -2.75 0.81
N GLN A 83 4.39 -3.36 1.30
CA GLN A 83 4.86 -4.64 0.77
C GLN A 83 3.80 -5.76 0.89
N ASN A 84 2.97 -5.68 1.92
CA ASN A 84 1.88 -6.61 2.22
C ASN A 84 0.50 -5.93 2.11
N ALA A 85 0.43 -4.78 1.43
CA ALA A 85 -0.83 -4.08 1.19
C ALA A 85 -1.72 -4.87 0.24
#